data_AF-G7YYH7-F1
#
_entry.id   AF-G7YYH7-F1
#
_cell.length_a   1.000
_cell.length_b   1.000
_cell.length_c   1.000
_cell.angle_alpha   90.00
_cell.angle_beta   90.00
_cell.angle_gamma   90.00
#
_symmetry.space_group_name_H-M   'P 1'
#
loop_
_entity.id
_entity.type
_entity.pdbx_description
1 polymer ?
#
loop_
_entity_poly.entity_id
_entity_poly.type
_entity_poly.pdbx_seq_one_letter_code
_entity_poly.pdbx_strand_id
1 'polypeptide(L)'
;MSARITGAGDLAFNSQKGETVSLSNQDNDYTGVTAIRGGNVLMNSNSVLGQTSEIRLATDTRLDMNGHSQTVGKLNGAAGSVLNINGGNLTLTDDGVSAGTLTGGGFLNISGGVLDITGGNHTFAVSTIIAKDATVRMNDVSGLGTGNISNAGTLSLTHASGLLSNNLSGSGTVSLINSDTQISGNNSNYSGLFVVDTSSQLTATGAQNLGIASVSNRGILQLNNTTDWQLINNVTGTGNVRKTGSGSLTVRSNAAWSGQTDIDDGSLILGQSDAPVMLASSLVNIAKNGKLTGFGGVVGNVTNSGSLDLRSAAPGNILT
;
A
#
# COMPACT_ATOMS: atom_id res chain seq x y z
N MET A 1 -24.12 -25.73 15.35
CA MET A 1 -23.87 -25.86 16.79
C MET A 1 -24.35 -24.59 17.48
N SER A 2 -25.30 -24.74 18.41
CA SER A 2 -25.92 -23.64 19.16
C SER A 2 -25.57 -23.67 20.65
N ALA A 3 -24.80 -24.65 21.11
CA ALA A 3 -24.31 -24.70 22.49
C ALA A 3 -23.35 -23.54 22.75
N ARG A 4 -23.34 -23.04 24.00
CA ARG A 4 -22.33 -22.11 24.48
C ARG A 4 -21.04 -22.87 24.77
N ILE A 5 -19.93 -22.39 24.22
CA ILE A 5 -18.59 -22.95 24.39
C ILE A 5 -17.78 -21.98 25.24
N THR A 6 -17.20 -22.51 26.32
CA THR A 6 -16.47 -21.73 27.33
C THR A 6 -15.18 -22.44 27.75
N GLY A 7 -14.29 -21.70 28.40
CA GLY A 7 -13.01 -22.19 28.95
C GLY A 7 -11.78 -21.75 28.16
N ALA A 8 -10.59 -22.06 28.69
CA ALA A 8 -9.32 -21.63 28.12
C ALA A 8 -8.75 -22.56 27.03
N GLY A 9 -9.45 -23.66 26.73
CA GLY A 9 -8.99 -24.67 25.77
C GLY A 9 -9.26 -24.30 24.31
N ASP A 10 -8.57 -25.00 23.42
CA ASP A 10 -8.76 -24.89 21.98
C ASP A 10 -10.08 -25.52 21.51
N LEU A 11 -10.66 -24.96 20.46
CA LEU A 11 -11.78 -25.54 19.72
C LEU A 11 -11.31 -25.97 18.33
N ALA A 12 -11.39 -27.28 18.05
CA ALA A 12 -10.96 -27.84 16.77
C ALA A 12 -12.13 -28.36 15.93
N PHE A 13 -12.16 -27.99 14.65
CA PHE A 13 -13.07 -28.52 13.63
C PHE A 13 -12.32 -29.44 12.68
N ASN A 14 -12.86 -30.61 12.41
CA ASN A 14 -12.24 -31.61 11.54
C ASN A 14 -13.30 -32.41 10.78
N SER A 15 -14.16 -31.70 10.03
CA SER A 15 -15.15 -32.33 9.16
C SER A 15 -14.53 -32.72 7.81
N GLN A 16 -15.28 -33.46 6.98
CA GLN A 16 -14.77 -33.85 5.67
C GLN A 16 -14.65 -32.63 4.74
N LYS A 17 -13.82 -32.75 3.70
CA LYS A 17 -13.61 -31.69 2.70
C LYS A 17 -14.96 -31.29 2.08
N GLY A 18 -15.29 -30.00 2.13
CA GLY A 18 -16.55 -29.45 1.62
C GLY A 18 -17.73 -29.50 2.60
N GLU A 19 -17.65 -30.29 3.67
CA GLU A 19 -18.68 -30.27 4.73
C GLU A 19 -18.57 -29.00 5.56
N THR A 20 -19.70 -28.55 6.11
CA THR A 20 -19.78 -27.28 6.83
C THR A 20 -20.34 -27.47 8.23
N VAL A 21 -19.62 -26.97 9.23
CA VAL A 21 -20.11 -26.81 10.61
C VAL A 21 -20.52 -25.36 10.82
N SER A 22 -21.78 -25.11 11.15
CA SER A 22 -22.25 -23.77 11.49
C SER A 22 -22.16 -23.50 13.00
N LEU A 23 -21.81 -22.27 13.37
CA LEU A 23 -21.82 -21.79 14.76
C LEU A 23 -22.79 -20.62 14.89
N SER A 24 -23.70 -20.68 15.86
CA SER A 24 -24.78 -19.69 16.00
C SER A 24 -24.93 -19.10 17.40
N ASN A 25 -24.09 -19.50 18.36
CA ASN A 25 -24.15 -18.99 19.73
C ASN A 25 -23.16 -17.84 19.91
N GLN A 26 -23.67 -16.62 20.06
CA GLN A 26 -22.86 -15.40 20.25
C GLN A 26 -22.24 -15.29 21.65
N ASP A 27 -22.74 -16.07 22.62
CA ASP A 27 -22.29 -16.05 24.01
C ASP A 27 -21.10 -17.00 24.24
N ASN A 28 -20.54 -17.57 23.16
CA ASN A 28 -19.28 -18.27 23.22
C ASN A 28 -18.21 -17.33 23.79
N ASP A 29 -17.41 -17.81 24.73
CA ASP A 29 -16.42 -16.99 25.45
C ASP A 29 -15.09 -17.71 25.68
N TYR A 30 -14.89 -18.87 25.03
CA TYR A 30 -13.62 -19.58 25.07
C TYR A 30 -12.48 -18.72 24.53
N THR A 31 -11.27 -18.91 25.07
CA THR A 31 -10.11 -18.05 24.80
C THR A 31 -8.95 -18.75 24.06
N GLY A 32 -9.03 -20.07 23.89
CA GLY A 32 -8.03 -20.85 23.17
C GLY A 32 -8.07 -20.62 21.65
N VAL A 33 -7.37 -21.48 20.91
CA VAL A 33 -7.29 -21.42 19.45
C VAL A 33 -8.56 -21.98 18.81
N THR A 34 -9.06 -21.34 17.76
CA THR A 34 -10.03 -21.92 16.83
C THR A 34 -9.29 -22.58 15.67
N ALA A 35 -9.11 -23.90 15.72
CA ALA A 35 -8.38 -24.66 14.70
C ALA A 35 -9.33 -25.34 13.71
N ILE A 36 -9.39 -24.86 12.47
CA ILE A 36 -10.09 -25.54 11.37
C ILE A 36 -9.07 -26.43 10.67
N ARG A 37 -9.14 -27.75 10.96
CA ARG A 37 -8.23 -28.79 10.46
C ARG A 37 -8.76 -29.49 9.20
N GLY A 38 -10.08 -29.43 8.98
CA GLY A 38 -10.76 -30.02 7.84
C GLY A 38 -12.16 -29.43 7.65
N GLY A 39 -12.60 -29.33 6.39
CA GLY A 39 -13.90 -28.81 6.00
C GLY A 39 -14.06 -27.31 6.23
N ASN A 40 -15.31 -26.88 6.44
CA ASN A 40 -15.68 -25.47 6.50
C ASN A 40 -16.33 -25.14 7.85
N VAL A 41 -16.13 -23.90 8.32
CA VAL A 41 -16.90 -23.29 9.41
C VAL A 41 -17.69 -22.11 8.87
N LEU A 42 -18.97 -22.06 9.21
CA LEU A 42 -19.89 -20.97 8.88
C LEU A 42 -20.32 -20.24 10.15
N MET A 43 -20.10 -18.92 10.19
CA MET A 43 -20.65 -18.08 11.25
C MET A 43 -22.13 -17.76 10.96
N ASN A 44 -22.99 -17.90 11.96
CA ASN A 44 -24.41 -17.52 11.91
C ASN A 44 -24.79 -16.54 13.04
N SER A 45 -23.80 -15.98 13.73
CA SER A 45 -23.96 -14.85 14.63
C SER A 45 -22.62 -14.13 14.82
N ASN A 46 -22.63 -12.97 15.45
CA ASN A 46 -21.42 -12.25 15.84
C ASN A 46 -20.71 -12.98 16.98
N SER A 47 -19.39 -12.84 17.06
CA SER A 47 -18.55 -13.36 18.15
C SER A 47 -18.69 -14.87 18.39
N VAL A 48 -19.15 -15.63 17.40
CA VAL A 48 -19.38 -17.08 17.56
C VAL A 48 -18.09 -17.88 17.73
N LEU A 49 -16.93 -17.30 17.42
CA LEU A 49 -15.63 -17.89 17.75
C LEU A 49 -15.13 -17.48 19.15
N GLY A 50 -15.99 -16.91 19.98
CA GLY A 50 -15.65 -16.49 21.33
C GLY A 50 -14.55 -15.42 21.38
N GLN A 51 -13.73 -15.48 22.42
CA GLN A 51 -12.57 -14.63 22.62
C GLN A 51 -11.29 -15.31 22.10
N THR A 52 -11.42 -16.00 20.96
CA THR A 52 -10.35 -16.84 20.40
C THR A 52 -9.05 -16.07 20.21
N SER A 53 -7.96 -16.67 20.67
CA SER A 53 -6.61 -16.11 20.57
C SER A 53 -6.00 -16.27 19.17
N GLU A 54 -6.46 -17.25 18.39
CA GLU A 54 -5.98 -17.51 17.03
C GLU A 54 -7.05 -18.21 16.20
N ILE A 55 -7.31 -17.73 14.99
CA ILE A 55 -7.94 -18.55 13.93
C ILE A 55 -6.82 -19.25 13.18
N ARG A 56 -6.80 -20.59 13.22
CA ARG A 56 -5.86 -21.41 12.46
C ARG A 56 -6.59 -22.17 11.36
N LEU A 57 -6.26 -21.90 10.11
CA LEU A 57 -6.85 -22.55 8.94
C LEU A 57 -5.82 -23.47 8.29
N ALA A 58 -6.09 -24.77 8.27
CA ALA A 58 -5.29 -25.73 7.51
C ALA A 58 -5.58 -25.64 6.00
N THR A 59 -4.73 -26.24 5.17
CA THR A 59 -4.99 -26.40 3.72
C THR A 59 -6.37 -27.05 3.48
N ASP A 60 -7.05 -26.65 2.41
CA ASP A 60 -8.40 -27.15 2.05
C ASP A 60 -9.50 -26.85 3.08
N THR A 61 -9.29 -25.86 3.97
CA THR A 61 -10.30 -25.41 4.93
C THR A 61 -10.86 -24.04 4.59
N ARG A 62 -12.07 -23.77 5.09
CA ARG A 62 -12.74 -22.48 4.92
C ARG A 62 -13.32 -21.95 6.21
N LEU A 63 -13.11 -20.67 6.49
CA LEU A 63 -13.96 -19.91 7.40
C LEU A 63 -14.81 -18.94 6.59
N ASP A 64 -16.12 -19.00 6.75
CA ASP A 64 -17.08 -18.06 6.16
C ASP A 64 -17.75 -17.24 7.26
N MET A 65 -17.53 -15.92 7.26
CA MET A 65 -18.08 -15.03 8.28
C MET A 65 -19.53 -14.61 8.01
N ASN A 66 -20.05 -14.82 6.80
CA ASN A 66 -21.47 -14.65 6.47
C ASN A 66 -22.13 -13.38 7.04
N GLY A 67 -21.52 -12.22 6.85
CA GLY A 67 -22.04 -10.93 7.33
C GLY A 67 -21.82 -10.65 8.81
N HIS A 68 -21.17 -11.54 9.56
CA HIS A 68 -20.99 -11.41 11.00
C HIS A 68 -19.63 -10.85 11.40
N SER A 69 -19.57 -10.32 12.62
CA SER A 69 -18.37 -9.72 13.20
C SER A 69 -17.62 -10.69 14.11
N GLN A 70 -16.29 -10.63 14.11
CA GLN A 70 -15.43 -11.38 15.03
C GLN A 70 -14.18 -10.56 15.37
N THR A 71 -13.77 -10.59 16.64
CA THR A 71 -12.46 -10.12 17.09
C THR A 71 -11.60 -11.32 17.46
N VAL A 72 -10.34 -11.32 17.04
CA VAL A 72 -9.39 -12.42 17.23
C VAL A 72 -8.01 -11.86 17.52
N GLY A 73 -7.20 -12.58 18.28
CA GLY A 73 -5.77 -12.29 18.40
C GLY A 73 -5.07 -12.39 17.04
N LYS A 74 -4.80 -13.63 16.63
CA LYS A 74 -4.00 -13.95 15.44
C LYS A 74 -4.80 -14.60 14.31
N LEU A 75 -4.40 -14.34 13.08
CA LEU A 75 -4.78 -15.17 11.92
C LEU A 75 -3.59 -16.05 11.54
N ASN A 76 -3.83 -17.34 11.30
CA ASN A 76 -2.84 -18.26 10.77
C ASN A 76 -3.48 -19.11 9.67
N GLY A 77 -3.52 -18.56 8.46
CA GLY A 77 -4.06 -19.21 7.28
C GLY A 77 -2.97 -19.91 6.47
N ALA A 78 -3.03 -21.23 6.35
CA ALA A 78 -2.12 -21.99 5.50
C ALA A 78 -2.44 -21.80 4.00
N ALA A 79 -1.46 -22.08 3.14
CA ALA A 79 -1.69 -22.13 1.70
C ALA A 79 -2.82 -23.12 1.36
N GLY A 80 -3.73 -22.69 0.48
CA GLY A 80 -4.93 -23.45 0.09
C GLY A 80 -6.10 -23.37 1.09
N SER A 81 -5.96 -22.65 2.19
CA SER A 81 -7.10 -22.26 3.04
C SER A 81 -7.85 -21.07 2.46
N VAL A 82 -9.09 -20.86 2.88
CA VAL A 82 -9.91 -19.71 2.48
C VAL A 82 -10.51 -19.01 3.70
N LEU A 83 -10.26 -17.71 3.84
CA LEU A 83 -11.01 -16.83 4.72
C LEU A 83 -11.96 -15.98 3.87
N ASN A 84 -13.26 -16.24 3.98
CA ASN A 84 -14.29 -15.42 3.36
C ASN A 84 -14.92 -14.49 4.39
N ILE A 85 -14.64 -13.19 4.26
CA ILE A 85 -15.25 -12.17 5.13
C ILE A 85 -16.74 -12.00 4.80
N ASN A 86 -17.16 -12.21 3.55
CA ASN A 86 -18.57 -12.29 3.14
C ASN A 86 -19.49 -11.19 3.72
N GLY A 87 -19.06 -9.93 3.70
CA GLY A 87 -19.80 -8.80 4.26
C GLY A 87 -19.67 -8.63 5.79
N GLY A 88 -18.92 -9.52 6.44
CA GLY A 88 -18.61 -9.48 7.86
C GLY A 88 -17.55 -8.45 8.25
N ASN A 89 -17.16 -8.48 9.52
CA ASN A 89 -16.16 -7.57 10.08
C ASN A 89 -15.17 -8.35 10.95
N LEU A 90 -13.94 -8.52 10.45
CA LEU A 90 -12.86 -9.18 11.19
C LEU A 90 -11.94 -8.13 11.81
N THR A 91 -11.72 -8.22 13.11
CA THR A 91 -10.70 -7.45 13.82
C THR A 91 -9.59 -8.38 14.29
N LEU A 92 -8.36 -8.09 13.90
CA LEU A 92 -7.14 -8.75 14.37
C LEU A 92 -6.41 -7.82 15.35
N THR A 93 -6.02 -8.35 16.51
CA THR A 93 -5.42 -7.57 17.60
C THR A 93 -3.93 -7.85 17.82
N ASP A 94 -3.39 -8.87 17.16
CA ASP A 94 -2.01 -9.32 17.29
C ASP A 94 -1.49 -9.79 15.91
N ASP A 95 -0.27 -10.33 15.87
CA ASP A 95 0.39 -10.81 14.66
C ASP A 95 -0.42 -11.87 13.91
N GLY A 96 -0.18 -12.02 12.61
CA GLY A 96 -0.80 -13.08 11.83
C GLY A 96 -0.13 -13.33 10.49
N VAL A 97 -0.48 -14.45 9.89
CA VAL A 97 -0.09 -14.85 8.54
C VAL A 97 -1.34 -15.29 7.78
N SER A 98 -1.51 -14.78 6.57
CA SER A 98 -2.46 -15.26 5.59
C SER A 98 -1.71 -15.72 4.34
N ALA A 99 -1.43 -17.03 4.28
CA ALA A 99 -0.91 -17.69 3.08
C ALA A 99 -1.99 -18.34 2.21
N GLY A 100 -3.22 -18.38 2.70
CA GLY A 100 -4.40 -18.78 1.95
C GLY A 100 -5.03 -17.65 1.15
N THR A 101 -6.22 -17.92 0.61
CA THR A 101 -7.03 -16.94 -0.12
C THR A 101 -7.89 -16.11 0.84
N LEU A 102 -7.81 -14.79 0.72
CA LEU A 102 -8.77 -13.84 1.28
C LEU A 102 -9.84 -13.52 0.24
N THR A 103 -11.11 -13.52 0.64
CA THR A 103 -12.21 -13.20 -0.29
C THR A 103 -13.42 -12.57 0.41
N GLY A 104 -14.36 -12.07 -0.40
CA GLY A 104 -15.56 -11.38 0.03
C GLY A 104 -15.38 -9.87 0.22
N GLY A 105 -16.48 -9.21 0.58
CA GLY A 105 -16.51 -7.81 1.02
C GLY A 105 -16.64 -7.69 2.54
N GLY A 106 -16.84 -6.47 3.04
CA GLY A 106 -16.96 -6.18 4.48
C GLY A 106 -15.78 -5.38 5.01
N PHE A 107 -15.33 -5.69 6.22
CA PHE A 107 -14.25 -4.96 6.90
C PHE A 107 -13.17 -5.89 7.44
N LEU A 108 -11.92 -5.46 7.31
CA LEU A 108 -10.75 -6.05 7.94
C LEU A 108 -10.03 -4.97 8.75
N ASN A 109 -10.04 -5.07 10.07
CA ASN A 109 -9.38 -4.12 10.97
C ASN A 109 -8.14 -4.77 11.57
N ILE A 110 -6.97 -4.22 11.28
CA ILE A 110 -5.70 -4.61 11.90
C ILE A 110 -5.43 -3.58 13.00
N SER A 111 -5.77 -3.95 14.22
CA SER A 111 -5.70 -3.04 15.38
C SER A 111 -4.35 -3.04 16.08
N GLY A 112 -3.54 -4.07 15.86
CA GLY A 112 -2.17 -4.20 16.36
C GLY A 112 -1.42 -5.33 15.64
N GLY A 113 -0.15 -5.49 15.97
CA GLY A 113 0.71 -6.54 15.43
C GLY A 113 1.04 -6.39 13.94
N VAL A 114 1.65 -7.44 13.39
CA VAL A 114 2.01 -7.57 11.98
C VAL A 114 1.15 -8.63 11.32
N LEU A 115 0.35 -8.26 10.33
CA LEU A 115 -0.30 -9.21 9.42
C LEU A 115 0.52 -9.37 8.15
N ASP A 116 1.07 -10.57 7.95
CA ASP A 116 1.73 -10.97 6.72
C ASP A 116 0.73 -11.60 5.75
N ILE A 117 0.60 -11.05 4.55
CA ILE A 117 -0.22 -11.61 3.47
C ILE A 117 0.72 -12.10 2.37
N THR A 118 0.67 -13.39 2.08
CA THR A 118 1.49 -13.99 1.01
C THR A 118 0.60 -14.41 -0.15
N GLY A 119 0.76 -13.72 -1.29
CA GLY A 119 -0.03 -13.93 -2.51
C GLY A 119 -1.13 -12.88 -2.72
N GLY A 120 -1.58 -12.76 -3.97
CA GLY A 120 -2.63 -11.82 -4.37
C GLY A 120 -4.05 -12.32 -4.10
N ASN A 121 -4.95 -11.39 -3.76
CA ASN A 121 -6.35 -11.64 -3.45
C ASN A 121 -7.28 -10.75 -4.29
N HIS A 122 -7.26 -10.92 -5.62
CA HIS A 122 -7.94 -10.04 -6.58
C HIS A 122 -9.46 -9.90 -6.37
N THR A 123 -10.14 -10.91 -5.80
CA THR A 123 -11.58 -10.88 -5.51
C THR A 123 -11.90 -10.35 -4.12
N PHE A 124 -10.88 -10.00 -3.32
CA PHE A 124 -11.06 -9.43 -2.00
C PHE A 124 -11.41 -7.96 -2.13
N ALA A 125 -12.55 -7.56 -1.56
CA ALA A 125 -13.12 -6.23 -1.73
C ALA A 125 -13.55 -5.63 -0.39
N VAL A 126 -12.82 -5.94 0.69
CA VAL A 126 -13.07 -5.39 2.02
C VAL A 126 -12.50 -3.98 2.15
N SER A 127 -13.13 -3.16 2.97
CA SER A 127 -12.48 -1.96 3.49
C SER A 127 -11.50 -2.35 4.60
N THR A 128 -10.22 -2.03 4.41
CA THR A 128 -9.16 -2.36 5.36
C THR A 128 -8.82 -1.15 6.21
N ILE A 129 -8.72 -1.34 7.53
CA ILE A 129 -8.20 -0.34 8.47
C ILE A 129 -6.89 -0.87 9.04
N ILE A 130 -5.81 -0.09 8.91
CA ILE A 130 -4.51 -0.37 9.54
C ILE A 130 -4.31 0.68 10.63
N ALA A 131 -4.44 0.28 11.89
CA ALA A 131 -4.28 1.16 13.04
C ALA A 131 -2.84 1.66 13.18
N LYS A 132 -2.64 2.74 13.96
CA LYS A 132 -1.35 3.43 14.12
C LYS A 132 -0.17 2.50 14.44
N ASP A 133 -0.39 1.51 15.30
CA ASP A 133 0.65 0.59 15.77
C ASP A 133 0.60 -0.78 15.06
N ALA A 134 -0.20 -0.88 14.00
CA ALA A 134 -0.33 -2.07 13.18
C ALA A 134 0.50 -1.99 11.90
N THR A 135 0.92 -3.17 11.42
CA THR A 135 1.56 -3.31 10.12
C THR A 135 0.86 -4.37 9.29
N VAL A 136 0.64 -4.08 8.01
CA VAL A 136 0.32 -5.11 7.00
C VAL A 136 1.51 -5.22 6.06
N ARG A 137 2.05 -6.42 5.90
CA ARG A 137 3.14 -6.71 4.96
C ARG A 137 2.62 -7.62 3.85
N MET A 138 2.84 -7.24 2.60
CA MET A 138 2.39 -8.00 1.44
C MET A 138 3.53 -8.21 0.46
N ASN A 139 3.60 -9.41 -0.14
CA ASN A 139 4.51 -9.70 -1.24
C ASN A 139 3.85 -9.64 -2.63
N ASP A 140 2.59 -9.24 -2.68
CA ASP A 140 1.80 -9.07 -3.89
C ASP A 140 0.97 -7.80 -3.73
N VAL A 141 0.95 -6.94 -4.75
CA VAL A 141 0.23 -5.65 -4.73
C VAL A 141 -1.28 -5.83 -4.58
N SER A 142 -1.81 -7.01 -4.96
CA SER A 142 -3.22 -7.37 -4.81
C SER A 142 -3.50 -8.09 -3.48
N GLY A 143 -2.57 -8.13 -2.52
CA GLY A 143 -2.72 -8.87 -1.26
C GLY A 143 -3.95 -8.46 -0.44
N LEU A 144 -4.25 -7.15 -0.35
CA LEU A 144 -5.49 -6.61 0.25
C LEU A 144 -6.63 -6.43 -0.76
N GLY A 145 -6.46 -6.96 -1.98
CA GLY A 145 -7.46 -6.91 -3.04
C GLY A 145 -7.71 -5.48 -3.53
N THR A 146 -8.98 -5.12 -3.73
CA THR A 146 -9.39 -3.89 -4.44
C THR A 146 -10.14 -2.87 -3.57
N GLY A 147 -10.46 -3.22 -2.32
CA GLY A 147 -11.18 -2.33 -1.44
C GLY A 147 -10.33 -1.15 -0.92
N ASN A 148 -10.98 -0.19 -0.28
CA ASN A 148 -10.30 0.99 0.27
C ASN A 148 -9.38 0.61 1.44
N ILE A 149 -8.28 1.34 1.60
CA ILE A 149 -7.35 1.18 2.73
C ILE A 149 -7.29 2.49 3.51
N SER A 150 -7.74 2.47 4.76
CA SER A 150 -7.50 3.53 5.74
C SER A 150 -6.23 3.19 6.52
N ASN A 151 -5.13 3.87 6.18
CA ASN A 151 -3.82 3.57 6.72
C ASN A 151 -3.41 4.64 7.73
N ALA A 152 -3.42 4.29 9.02
CA ALA A 152 -2.81 5.08 10.10
C ALA A 152 -1.48 4.46 10.58
N GLY A 153 -1.25 3.18 10.31
CA GLY A 153 -0.03 2.44 10.64
C GLY A 153 0.92 2.29 9.46
N THR A 154 1.34 1.06 9.17
CA THR A 154 2.25 0.76 8.06
C THR A 154 1.66 -0.25 7.08
N LEU A 155 1.67 0.09 5.79
CA LEU A 155 1.48 -0.84 4.69
C LEU A 155 2.84 -1.07 4.01
N SER A 156 3.38 -2.28 4.12
CA SER A 156 4.69 -2.65 3.58
C SER A 156 4.54 -3.58 2.37
N LEU A 157 5.07 -3.16 1.23
CA LEU A 157 5.16 -3.94 0.00
C LEU A 157 6.57 -4.50 -0.12
N THR A 158 6.74 -5.81 0.05
CA THR A 158 8.04 -6.49 0.08
C THR A 158 8.16 -7.49 -1.06
N HIS A 159 9.02 -7.23 -2.05
CA HIS A 159 9.12 -8.04 -3.28
C HIS A 159 7.83 -8.05 -4.12
N ALA A 160 7.06 -6.96 -4.06
CA ALA A 160 5.80 -6.84 -4.78
C ALA A 160 6.01 -6.07 -6.10
N SER A 161 5.35 -6.52 -7.16
CA SER A 161 5.36 -5.83 -8.45
C SER A 161 3.96 -5.68 -9.02
N GLY A 162 3.65 -4.53 -9.64
CA GLY A 162 2.40 -4.32 -10.37
C GLY A 162 1.59 -3.12 -9.89
N LEU A 163 0.27 -3.20 -10.05
CA LEU A 163 -0.65 -2.10 -9.82
C LEU A 163 -1.33 -2.19 -8.44
N LEU A 164 -0.98 -1.29 -7.53
CA LEU A 164 -1.75 -1.06 -6.31
C LEU A 164 -2.97 -0.17 -6.65
N SER A 165 -4.12 -0.82 -6.81
CA SER A 165 -5.37 -0.16 -7.26
C SER A 165 -6.23 0.40 -6.12
N ASN A 166 -5.87 0.10 -4.87
CA ASN A 166 -6.62 0.53 -3.70
C ASN A 166 -6.61 2.05 -3.55
N ASN A 167 -7.74 2.62 -3.13
CA ASN A 167 -7.77 4.01 -2.66
C ASN A 167 -7.24 4.06 -1.23
N LEU A 168 -6.24 4.90 -1.02
CA LEU A 168 -5.60 5.15 0.26
C LEU A 168 -6.16 6.39 0.93
N SER A 169 -6.24 6.34 2.25
CA SER A 169 -6.55 7.47 3.12
C SER A 169 -5.79 7.36 4.43
N GLY A 170 -5.77 8.43 5.22
CA GLY A 170 -5.04 8.48 6.50
C GLY A 170 -3.61 9.00 6.36
N SER A 171 -2.86 8.88 7.44
CA SER A 171 -1.54 9.50 7.64
C SER A 171 -0.42 8.51 7.96
N GLY A 172 -0.68 7.21 7.81
CA GLY A 172 0.29 6.14 8.00
C GLY A 172 1.37 6.10 6.92
N THR A 173 2.25 5.09 6.98
CA THR A 173 3.34 4.89 6.02
C THR A 173 2.99 3.83 4.99
N VAL A 174 3.33 4.06 3.72
CA VAL A 174 3.41 3.03 2.68
C VAL A 174 4.90 2.84 2.34
N SER A 175 5.43 1.66 2.59
CA SER A 175 6.86 1.34 2.40
C SER A 175 7.04 0.32 1.29
N LEU A 176 7.92 0.62 0.33
CA LEU A 176 8.30 -0.27 -0.77
C LEU A 176 9.72 -0.78 -0.53
N ILE A 177 9.87 -2.10 -0.40
CA ILE A 177 11.14 -2.78 -0.14
C ILE A 177 11.34 -3.85 -1.22
N ASN A 178 12.36 -3.70 -2.06
CA ASN A 178 12.60 -4.55 -3.24
C ASN A 178 11.36 -4.66 -4.15
N SER A 179 10.60 -3.58 -4.31
CA SER A 179 9.28 -3.59 -4.97
C SER A 179 9.21 -2.62 -6.14
N ASP A 180 8.48 -2.99 -7.19
CA ASP A 180 8.20 -2.15 -8.36
C ASP A 180 6.68 -1.94 -8.50
N THR A 181 6.18 -0.87 -7.90
CA THR A 181 4.74 -0.65 -7.74
C THR A 181 4.30 0.62 -8.43
N GLN A 182 3.28 0.50 -9.28
CA GLN A 182 2.48 1.63 -9.72
C GLN A 182 1.31 1.83 -8.76
N ILE A 183 1.12 3.06 -8.29
CA ILE A 183 -0.05 3.45 -7.51
C ILE A 183 -1.07 4.14 -8.42
N SER A 184 -2.30 3.60 -8.46
CA SER A 184 -3.34 4.07 -9.40
C SER A 184 -4.65 4.49 -8.73
N GLY A 185 -4.84 4.15 -7.46
CA GLY A 185 -6.00 4.59 -6.68
C GLY A 185 -6.15 6.12 -6.64
N ASN A 186 -7.37 6.56 -6.35
CA ASN A 186 -7.64 7.96 -6.00
C ASN A 186 -7.30 8.17 -4.53
N ASN A 187 -6.10 8.67 -4.29
CA ASN A 187 -5.51 8.86 -2.96
C ASN A 187 -5.51 10.32 -2.55
N SER A 188 -6.43 11.13 -3.08
CA SER A 188 -6.52 12.58 -2.77
C SER A 188 -6.65 12.88 -1.27
N ASN A 189 -7.12 11.90 -0.47
CA ASN A 189 -7.26 11.99 0.99
C ASN A 189 -6.12 11.30 1.77
N TYR A 190 -5.07 10.83 1.10
CA TYR A 190 -3.90 10.26 1.75
C TYR A 190 -2.85 11.34 2.03
N SER A 191 -2.47 11.48 3.30
CA SER A 191 -1.57 12.51 3.82
C SER A 191 -0.37 11.96 4.57
N GLY A 192 -0.12 10.67 4.40
CA GLY A 192 0.96 9.96 5.06
C GLY A 192 2.32 10.13 4.38
N LEU A 193 3.08 9.04 4.38
CA LEU A 193 4.43 8.99 3.84
C LEU A 193 4.59 7.78 2.92
N PHE A 194 5.05 8.02 1.70
CA PHE A 194 5.63 6.98 0.86
C PHE A 194 7.14 6.86 1.14
N VAL A 195 7.61 5.65 1.43
CA VAL A 195 9.04 5.33 1.57
C VAL A 195 9.44 4.38 0.44
N VAL A 196 10.35 4.82 -0.42
CA VAL A 196 10.87 4.03 -1.54
C VAL A 196 12.30 3.64 -1.23
N ASP A 197 12.52 2.37 -0.88
CA ASP A 197 13.87 1.87 -0.58
C ASP A 197 14.77 1.80 -1.82
N THR A 198 16.07 1.66 -1.62
CA THR A 198 17.13 1.70 -2.65
C THR A 198 16.90 0.77 -3.84
N SER A 199 16.30 -0.40 -3.62
CA SER A 199 16.00 -1.38 -4.68
C SER A 199 14.52 -1.36 -5.11
N SER A 200 13.82 -0.26 -4.84
CA SER A 200 12.40 -0.12 -5.15
C SER A 200 12.12 0.98 -6.18
N GLN A 201 11.00 0.84 -6.88
CA GLN A 201 10.41 1.85 -7.75
C GLN A 201 8.95 2.12 -7.33
N LEU A 202 8.62 3.40 -7.20
CA LEU A 202 7.24 3.89 -7.10
C LEU A 202 6.89 4.65 -8.37
N THR A 203 5.84 4.21 -9.07
CA THR A 203 5.31 4.90 -10.26
C THR A 203 3.97 5.55 -9.95
N ALA A 204 3.82 6.83 -10.32
CA ALA A 204 2.54 7.54 -10.29
C ALA A 204 2.26 8.20 -11.64
N THR A 205 1.00 8.21 -12.07
CA THR A 205 0.58 8.74 -13.39
C THR A 205 -0.23 10.03 -13.29
N GLY A 206 -0.64 10.43 -12.08
CA GLY A 206 -1.31 11.71 -11.82
C GLY A 206 -1.27 12.12 -10.35
N ALA A 207 -1.65 13.38 -10.09
CA ALA A 207 -1.61 14.00 -8.76
C ALA A 207 -2.39 13.22 -7.70
N GLN A 208 -3.57 12.73 -8.06
CA GLN A 208 -4.44 11.97 -7.18
C GLN A 208 -3.80 10.68 -6.67
N ASN A 209 -2.82 10.12 -7.38
CA ASN A 209 -2.20 8.86 -6.96
C ASN A 209 -1.27 9.04 -5.76
N LEU A 210 -0.62 10.19 -5.62
CA LEU A 210 0.22 10.51 -4.46
C LEU A 210 -0.55 11.24 -3.36
N GLY A 211 -1.70 11.83 -3.68
CA GLY A 211 -2.48 12.62 -2.73
C GLY A 211 -1.70 13.82 -2.23
N ILE A 212 -1.74 14.05 -0.92
CA ILE A 212 -0.97 15.09 -0.23
C ILE A 212 0.18 14.52 0.60
N ALA A 213 0.48 13.23 0.44
CA ALA A 213 1.54 12.55 1.18
C ALA A 213 2.93 13.09 0.83
N SER A 214 3.87 12.93 1.76
CA SER A 214 5.30 13.12 1.46
C SER A 214 5.88 11.88 0.80
N VAL A 215 7.00 12.04 0.09
CA VAL A 215 7.77 10.93 -0.49
C VAL A 215 9.21 11.01 0.02
N SER A 216 9.66 9.97 0.70
CA SER A 216 11.08 9.73 1.02
C SER A 216 11.63 8.71 0.03
N ASN A 217 12.47 9.16 -0.88
CA ASN A 217 12.96 8.37 -2.00
C ASN A 217 14.45 8.05 -1.85
N ARG A 218 14.77 6.76 -1.75
CA ARG A 218 16.12 6.20 -1.86
C ARG A 218 16.30 5.32 -3.09
N GLY A 219 15.21 4.89 -3.71
CA GLY A 219 15.18 4.13 -4.97
C GLY A 219 14.84 5.01 -6.16
N ILE A 220 13.76 4.67 -6.88
CA ILE A 220 13.28 5.42 -8.05
C ILE A 220 11.84 5.90 -7.80
N LEU A 221 11.61 7.20 -7.95
CA LEU A 221 10.27 7.77 -8.11
C LEU A 221 10.04 8.09 -9.58
N GLN A 222 9.14 7.37 -10.24
CA GLN A 222 8.76 7.62 -11.63
C GLN A 222 7.44 8.40 -11.70
N LEU A 223 7.48 9.56 -12.34
CA LEU A 223 6.34 10.44 -12.56
C LEU A 223 5.98 10.37 -14.05
N ASN A 224 4.93 9.61 -14.36
CA ASN A 224 4.55 9.25 -15.72
C ASN A 224 3.23 9.89 -16.16
N ASN A 225 3.21 11.23 -16.25
CA ASN A 225 2.02 11.98 -16.65
C ASN A 225 2.00 12.29 -18.16
N THR A 226 0.82 12.18 -18.76
CA THR A 226 0.55 12.56 -20.16
C THR A 226 -0.12 13.94 -20.28
N THR A 227 -0.66 14.45 -19.17
CA THR A 227 -1.24 15.80 -19.04
C THR A 227 -0.42 16.65 -18.08
N ASP A 228 -0.75 17.94 -17.96
CA ASP A 228 -0.10 18.81 -16.99
C ASP A 228 -0.35 18.35 -15.55
N TRP A 229 0.71 18.34 -14.74
CA TRP A 229 0.70 17.95 -13.34
C TRP A 229 1.56 18.92 -12.53
N GLN A 230 0.97 19.64 -11.59
CA GLN A 230 1.72 20.30 -10.52
C GLN A 230 1.97 19.32 -9.37
N LEU A 231 3.24 18.94 -9.18
CA LEU A 231 3.64 18.13 -8.04
C LEU A 231 3.59 19.00 -6.78
N ILE A 232 2.70 18.66 -5.84
CA ILE A 232 2.57 19.35 -4.55
C ILE A 232 3.25 18.60 -3.40
N ASN A 233 3.55 17.32 -3.61
CA ASN A 233 4.12 16.43 -2.61
C ASN A 233 5.56 16.84 -2.29
N ASN A 234 5.92 16.87 -1.01
CA ASN A 234 7.31 17.03 -0.61
C ASN A 234 8.08 15.76 -0.95
N VAL A 235 9.03 15.85 -1.87
CA VAL A 235 9.85 14.71 -2.31
C VAL A 235 11.28 14.94 -1.86
N THR A 236 11.79 14.03 -1.05
CA THR A 236 13.10 14.12 -0.41
C THR A 236 13.92 12.86 -0.64
N GLY A 237 15.22 12.93 -0.37
CA GLY A 237 16.12 11.76 -0.34
C GLY A 237 17.14 11.74 -1.48
N THR A 238 17.91 10.66 -1.53
CA THR A 238 19.05 10.47 -2.44
C THR A 238 18.72 9.60 -3.65
N GLY A 239 17.50 9.08 -3.72
CA GLY A 239 17.02 8.28 -4.85
C GLY A 239 16.80 9.12 -6.11
N ASN A 240 16.67 8.43 -7.23
CA ASN A 240 16.48 9.04 -8.54
C ASN A 240 15.01 9.42 -8.76
N VAL A 241 14.78 10.52 -9.47
CA VAL A 241 13.46 10.92 -9.95
C VAL A 241 13.45 10.82 -11.47
N ARG A 242 12.48 10.11 -12.03
CA ARG A 242 12.35 9.91 -13.47
C ARG A 242 11.04 10.51 -13.96
N LYS A 243 11.13 11.51 -14.85
CA LYS A 243 10.00 12.09 -15.56
C LYS A 243 9.82 11.38 -16.89
N THR A 244 8.68 10.71 -17.05
CA THR A 244 8.26 10.06 -18.29
C THR A 244 6.87 10.55 -18.70
N GLY A 245 6.40 10.10 -19.86
CA GLY A 245 5.12 10.53 -20.43
C GLY A 245 5.17 11.93 -21.03
N SER A 246 4.30 12.20 -21.99
CA SER A 246 4.35 13.40 -22.82
C SER A 246 3.96 14.70 -22.09
N GLY A 247 3.40 14.63 -20.88
CA GLY A 247 2.86 15.76 -20.16
C GLY A 247 3.92 16.65 -19.49
N SER A 248 3.48 17.81 -19.00
CA SER A 248 4.33 18.73 -18.23
C SER A 248 4.24 18.45 -16.74
N LEU A 249 5.37 18.28 -16.06
CA LEU A 249 5.45 18.18 -14.61
C LEU A 249 6.02 19.49 -14.07
N THR A 250 5.25 20.18 -13.24
CA THR A 250 5.66 21.43 -12.60
C THR A 250 6.04 21.19 -11.16
N VAL A 251 7.21 21.68 -10.75
CA VAL A 251 7.72 21.55 -9.38
C VAL A 251 8.03 22.91 -8.75
N ARG A 252 8.01 22.97 -7.42
CA ARG A 252 8.37 24.13 -6.60
C ARG A 252 9.46 23.72 -5.61
N SER A 253 9.55 24.39 -4.45
CA SER A 253 10.46 24.05 -3.36
C SER A 253 10.24 22.65 -2.76
N ASN A 254 9.14 21.97 -3.12
CA ASN A 254 8.85 20.59 -2.76
C ASN A 254 9.76 19.57 -3.47
N ALA A 255 10.49 19.98 -4.51
CA ALA A 255 11.48 19.15 -5.19
C ALA A 255 12.83 19.16 -4.45
N ALA A 256 12.87 18.49 -3.29
CA ALA A 256 14.02 18.45 -2.39
C ALA A 256 14.84 17.14 -2.46
N TRP A 257 14.76 16.42 -3.58
CA TRP A 257 15.62 15.25 -3.83
C TRP A 257 17.01 15.66 -4.33
N SER A 258 17.98 14.78 -4.12
CA SER A 258 19.41 15.01 -4.42
C SER A 258 20.04 13.97 -5.36
N GLY A 259 19.32 12.88 -5.65
CA GLY A 259 19.74 11.88 -6.62
C GLY A 259 19.72 12.39 -8.06
N GLN A 260 19.84 11.47 -9.01
CA GLN A 260 19.75 11.80 -10.43
C GLN A 260 18.31 12.21 -10.79
N THR A 261 18.17 13.13 -11.75
CA THR A 261 16.88 13.41 -12.41
C THR A 261 16.96 13.07 -13.87
N ASP A 262 16.14 12.12 -14.30
CA ASP A 262 16.04 11.69 -15.69
C ASP A 262 14.76 12.25 -16.29
N ILE A 263 14.88 13.02 -17.37
CA ILE A 263 13.74 13.57 -18.12
C ILE A 263 13.74 12.86 -19.47
N ASP A 264 13.02 11.74 -19.52
CA ASP A 264 13.01 10.87 -20.69
C ASP A 264 12.02 11.36 -21.75
N ASP A 265 10.90 11.94 -21.30
CA ASP A 265 9.84 12.47 -22.16
C ASP A 265 9.04 13.58 -21.46
N GLY A 266 8.41 14.42 -22.26
CA GLY A 266 7.65 15.58 -21.81
C GLY A 266 8.52 16.66 -21.17
N SER A 267 7.92 17.49 -20.31
CA SER A 267 8.61 18.64 -19.70
C SER A 267 8.69 18.52 -18.17
N LEU A 268 9.85 18.85 -17.60
CA LEU A 268 9.99 19.23 -16.19
C LEU A 268 10.13 20.76 -16.11
N ILE A 269 9.23 21.40 -15.37
CA ILE A 269 9.14 22.86 -15.22
C ILE A 269 9.51 23.24 -13.79
N LEU A 270 10.62 23.96 -13.63
CA LEU A 270 11.11 24.44 -12.34
C LEU A 270 10.49 25.80 -11.97
N GLY A 271 9.97 25.93 -10.76
CA GLY A 271 9.71 27.23 -10.13
C GLY A 271 8.77 28.20 -10.88
N GLN A 272 8.79 29.45 -10.42
CA GLN A 272 8.12 30.62 -11.01
C GLN A 272 9.06 31.82 -10.99
N SER A 273 8.72 32.90 -11.70
CA SER A 273 9.58 34.10 -11.80
C SER A 273 9.93 34.73 -10.46
N ASP A 274 9.02 34.67 -9.49
CA ASP A 274 9.15 35.19 -8.13
C ASP A 274 9.62 34.13 -7.11
N ALA A 275 9.63 32.85 -7.50
CA ALA A 275 10.04 31.72 -6.69
C ALA A 275 10.82 30.69 -7.54
N PRO A 276 12.06 31.02 -7.94
CA PRO A 276 12.90 30.11 -8.73
C PRO A 276 13.29 28.88 -7.89
N VAL A 277 13.51 27.74 -8.56
CA VAL A 277 13.89 26.48 -7.91
C VAL A 277 15.29 26.07 -8.33
N MET A 278 16.19 25.88 -7.36
CA MET A 278 17.47 25.20 -7.58
C MET A 278 17.31 23.72 -7.26
N LEU A 279 17.31 22.90 -8.29
CA LEU A 279 17.22 21.46 -8.13
C LEU A 279 18.54 20.92 -7.56
N ALA A 280 18.49 20.28 -6.39
CA ALA A 280 19.65 19.75 -5.70
C ALA A 280 20.21 18.45 -6.31
N SER A 281 19.65 18.00 -7.43
CA SER A 281 20.09 16.81 -8.15
C SER A 281 21.57 16.85 -8.47
N SER A 282 22.26 15.74 -8.23
CA SER A 282 23.67 15.54 -8.56
C SER A 282 23.93 15.48 -10.07
N LEU A 283 22.95 15.00 -10.84
CA LEU A 283 22.96 14.95 -12.30
C LEU A 283 21.53 15.11 -12.82
N VAL A 284 21.37 15.86 -13.90
CA VAL A 284 20.14 15.90 -14.70
C VAL A 284 20.43 15.40 -16.10
N ASN A 285 19.76 14.33 -16.52
CA ASN A 285 19.79 13.84 -17.90
C ASN A 285 18.52 14.26 -18.62
N ILE A 286 18.67 14.90 -19.78
CA ILE A 286 17.56 15.32 -20.63
C ILE A 286 17.67 14.49 -21.91
N ALA A 287 16.79 13.50 -22.07
CA ALA A 287 16.73 12.69 -23.27
C ALA A 287 16.19 13.50 -24.46
N LYS A 288 16.27 12.94 -25.67
CA LYS A 288 15.87 13.60 -26.92
C LYS A 288 14.46 14.23 -26.89
N ASN A 289 13.51 13.55 -26.23
CA ASN A 289 12.12 14.02 -26.10
C ASN A 289 11.85 14.75 -24.78
N GLY A 290 12.85 14.80 -23.90
CA GLY A 290 12.78 15.51 -22.63
C GLY A 290 13.00 17.01 -22.79
N LYS A 291 12.35 17.77 -21.93
CA LYS A 291 12.57 19.21 -21.78
C LYS A 291 12.73 19.59 -20.32
N LEU A 292 13.79 20.34 -19.99
CA LEU A 292 13.91 21.05 -18.72
C LEU A 292 13.69 22.55 -18.95
N THR A 293 12.76 23.16 -18.21
CA THR A 293 12.43 24.58 -18.37
C THR A 293 11.97 25.23 -17.07
N GLY A 294 11.59 26.51 -17.12
CA GLY A 294 11.08 27.27 -15.97
C GLY A 294 12.06 28.32 -15.46
N PHE A 295 11.99 28.60 -14.17
CA PHE A 295 12.79 29.60 -13.46
C PHE A 295 13.62 28.91 -12.38
N GLY A 296 14.95 29.03 -12.48
CA GLY A 296 15.89 28.41 -11.55
C GLY A 296 17.03 27.69 -12.26
N GLY A 297 17.49 26.59 -11.66
CA GLY A 297 18.71 25.92 -12.07
C GLY A 297 18.88 24.51 -11.50
N VAL A 298 20.01 23.92 -11.82
CA VAL A 298 20.45 22.62 -11.31
C VAL A 298 21.77 22.84 -10.58
N VAL A 299 21.93 22.21 -9.41
CA VAL A 299 23.19 22.29 -8.63
C VAL A 299 24.27 21.39 -9.23
N GLY A 300 23.93 20.17 -9.62
CA GLY A 300 24.83 19.22 -10.23
C GLY A 300 25.00 19.40 -11.75
N ASN A 301 25.51 18.35 -12.40
CA ASN A 301 25.79 18.35 -13.83
C ASN A 301 24.51 18.22 -14.66
N VAL A 302 24.58 18.66 -15.92
CA VAL A 302 23.50 18.48 -16.90
C VAL A 302 24.03 17.78 -18.16
N THR A 303 23.44 16.65 -18.52
CA THR A 303 23.63 16.01 -19.82
C THR A 303 22.39 16.26 -20.67
N ASN A 304 22.52 17.00 -21.76
CA ASN A 304 21.37 17.38 -22.59
C ASN A 304 21.45 16.80 -24.01
N SER A 305 20.47 15.97 -24.36
CA SER A 305 20.16 15.54 -25.73
C SER A 305 18.80 16.04 -26.22
N GLY A 306 18.04 16.74 -25.36
CA GLY A 306 16.73 17.31 -25.66
C GLY A 306 16.73 18.83 -25.57
N SER A 307 15.73 19.39 -24.90
CA SER A 307 15.55 20.84 -24.76
C SER A 307 15.88 21.32 -23.35
N LEU A 308 16.71 22.36 -23.25
CA LEU A 308 17.02 23.07 -22.02
C LEU A 308 16.69 24.56 -22.21
N ASP A 309 15.69 25.04 -21.48
CA ASP A 309 15.19 26.43 -21.55
C ASP A 309 14.91 26.96 -20.15
N LEU A 310 15.97 27.19 -19.39
CA LEU A 310 15.92 27.76 -18.04
C LEU A 310 16.10 29.28 -18.09
N ARG A 311 15.20 29.99 -17.42
CA ARG A 311 15.30 31.44 -17.26
C ARG A 311 16.08 31.73 -15.99
N SER A 312 17.20 32.43 -16.14
CA SER A 312 18.00 32.90 -15.01
C SER A 312 17.18 33.89 -14.18
N ALA A 313 17.08 33.65 -12.88
CA ALA A 313 17.07 34.77 -11.95
C ALA A 313 18.46 35.42 -12.05
N ALA A 314 18.56 36.69 -12.42
CA ALA A 314 19.84 37.40 -12.31
C ALA A 314 20.29 37.43 -10.83
N PRO A 315 21.60 37.42 -10.49
CA PRO A 315 22.79 36.84 -11.12
C PRO A 315 23.38 35.68 -10.27
N GLY A 316 23.94 34.63 -10.89
CA GLY A 316 24.64 33.60 -10.11
C GLY A 316 25.31 32.49 -10.90
N ASN A 317 24.60 31.79 -11.79
CA ASN A 317 25.17 30.64 -12.49
C ASN A 317 25.03 30.80 -14.00
N ILE A 318 26.13 31.23 -14.64
CA ILE A 318 26.39 30.94 -16.05
C ILE A 318 26.79 29.45 -16.09
N LEU A 319 26.10 28.67 -16.92
CA LEU A 319 26.54 27.32 -17.30
C LEU A 319 27.97 27.44 -17.89
N THR A 320 28.98 26.96 -17.17
CA THR A 320 30.28 26.62 -17.78
C THR A 320 30.20 25.25 -18.40
#